data_AF-A0A4R5JWA9-F1
#
_entry.id   AF-A0A4R5JWA9-F1
#
_cell.length_a   1.000
_cell.length_b   1.000
_cell.length_c   1.000
_cell.angle_alpha   90.00
_cell.angle_beta   90.00
_cell.angle_gamma   90.00
#
_symmetry.space_group_name_H-M   'P 1'
#
loop_
_entity.id
_entity.type
_entity.pdbx_description
1 polymer ?
#
loop_
_entity_poly.entity_id
_entity_poly.type
_entity_poly.pdbx_seq_one_letter_code
_entity_poly.pdbx_strand_id
1 'polypeptide(L)'
;MKPASIKRFLRLLAELTVFLALYAFGGQLAAWLGWPIPGGVMGLALLLVAFALGLLKPATLQLGAGLLMAEMLLFFIPALMSLLDYGSLVRDEGWRILVVIGISTLVVMVLTALTVEWVCRWRMRHDV
;
A
#
# COMPACT_ATOMS: atom_id res chain seq x y z
N MET A 1 13.96 -3.83 -33.72
CA MET A 1 13.44 -3.84 -32.33
C MET A 1 11.99 -4.34 -32.37
N LYS A 2 11.64 -5.42 -31.64
CA LYS A 2 10.39 -6.17 -31.84
C LYS A 2 9.15 -5.33 -31.40
N PRO A 3 8.09 -5.20 -32.23
CA PRO A 3 6.91 -4.37 -31.94
C PRO A 3 6.14 -4.80 -30.68
N ALA A 4 6.37 -6.03 -30.18
CA ALA A 4 5.79 -6.54 -28.94
C ALA A 4 6.34 -5.85 -27.67
N SER A 5 7.59 -5.35 -27.67
CA SER A 5 8.16 -4.65 -26.51
C SER A 5 7.58 -3.26 -26.32
N ILE A 6 7.29 -2.57 -27.42
CA ILE A 6 6.73 -1.21 -27.39
C ILE A 6 5.32 -1.22 -26.80
N LYS A 7 4.47 -2.16 -27.20
CA LYS A 7 3.12 -2.29 -26.62
C LYS A 7 3.13 -2.56 -25.11
N ARG A 8 4.08 -3.39 -24.63
CA ARG A 8 4.26 -3.66 -23.20
C ARG A 8 4.74 -2.43 -22.43
N PHE A 9 5.70 -1.70 -22.99
CA PHE A 9 6.20 -0.46 -22.39
C PHE A 9 5.12 0.61 -22.31
N LEU A 10 4.34 0.79 -23.39
CA LEU A 10 3.21 1.74 -23.40
C LEU A 10 2.16 1.39 -22.35
N ARG A 11 1.87 0.09 -22.21
CA ARG A 11 0.94 -0.41 -21.20
C ARG A 11 1.46 -0.16 -19.78
N LEU A 12 2.74 -0.44 -19.52
CA LEU A 12 3.40 -0.11 -18.25
C LEU A 12 3.27 1.37 -17.93
N LEU A 13 3.60 2.24 -18.88
CA LEU A 13 3.52 3.69 -18.70
C LEU A 13 2.09 4.13 -18.35
N ALA A 14 1.09 3.54 -19.01
CA ALA A 14 -0.32 3.80 -18.72
C ALA A 14 -0.71 3.34 -17.30
N GLU A 15 -0.33 2.12 -16.91
CA GLU A 15 -0.60 1.57 -15.56
C GLU A 15 0.05 2.45 -14.47
N LEU A 16 1.29 2.89 -14.67
CA LEU A 16 2.00 3.82 -13.77
C LEU A 16 1.31 5.18 -13.69
N THR A 17 0.86 5.71 -14.83
CA THR A 17 0.14 6.98 -14.89
C THR A 17 -1.18 6.90 -14.10
N VAL A 18 -1.88 5.76 -14.16
CA VAL A 18 -3.08 5.53 -13.35
C VAL A 18 -2.76 5.56 -11.85
N PHE A 19 -1.70 4.88 -11.40
CA PHE A 19 -1.28 4.93 -9.99
C PHE A 19 -0.91 6.34 -9.54
N LEU A 20 -0.15 7.08 -10.35
CA LEU A 20 0.24 8.46 -10.04
C LEU A 20 -0.97 9.41 -10.02
N ALA A 21 -1.91 9.25 -10.96
CA ALA A 21 -3.13 10.03 -11.00
C ALA A 21 -4.00 9.79 -9.75
N LEU A 22 -4.16 8.53 -9.34
CA LEU A 22 -4.90 8.17 -8.12
C LEU A 22 -4.21 8.70 -6.86
N TYR A 23 -2.88 8.64 -6.79
CA TYR A 23 -2.12 9.23 -5.68
C TYR A 23 -2.32 10.75 -5.61
N ALA A 24 -2.17 11.46 -6.73
CA ALA A 24 -2.33 12.91 -6.78
C ALA A 24 -3.76 13.36 -6.47
N PHE A 25 -4.77 12.65 -7.00
CA PHE A 25 -6.17 12.93 -6.73
C PHE A 25 -6.57 12.57 -5.30
N GLY A 26 -6.09 11.44 -4.77
CA GLY A 26 -6.27 11.06 -3.38
C GLY A 26 -5.65 12.05 -2.41
N GLY A 27 -4.47 12.59 -2.74
CA GLY A 27 -3.83 13.67 -1.97
C GLY A 27 -4.63 14.97 -1.97
N GLN A 28 -5.14 15.40 -3.13
CA GLN A 28 -6.00 16.59 -3.23
C GLN A 28 -7.31 16.41 -2.46
N LEU A 29 -7.94 15.25 -2.57
CA LEU A 29 -9.14 14.91 -1.80
C LEU A 29 -8.88 14.92 -0.30
N ALA A 30 -7.80 14.27 0.16
CA ALA A 30 -7.43 14.25 1.57
C ALA A 30 -7.17 15.67 2.10
N ALA A 31 -6.52 16.52 1.30
CA ALA A 31 -6.28 17.92 1.64
C ALA A 31 -7.58 18.73 1.72
N TRP A 32 -8.51 18.57 0.76
CA TRP A 32 -9.82 19.25 0.79
C TRP A 32 -10.70 18.79 1.96
N LEU A 33 -10.64 17.50 2.30
CA LEU A 33 -11.36 16.91 3.43
C LEU A 33 -10.69 17.22 4.79
N GLY A 34 -9.48 17.80 4.79
CA GLY A 34 -8.71 18.06 6.00
C GLY A 34 -8.28 16.79 6.75
N TRP A 35 -8.21 15.64 6.08
CA TRP A 35 -7.88 14.37 6.71
C TRP A 35 -6.36 14.19 6.85
N PRO A 36 -5.87 13.77 8.05
CA PRO A 36 -4.45 13.51 8.28
C PRO A 36 -4.03 12.14 7.70
N ILE A 37 -4.44 11.85 6.47
CA ILE A 37 -4.21 10.57 5.80
C ILE A 37 -3.27 10.81 4.61
N PRO A 38 -2.21 9.99 4.44
CA PRO A 38 -1.34 10.12 3.29
C PRO A 38 -2.12 9.92 1.98
N GLY A 39 -1.81 10.73 0.97
CA GLY A 39 -2.47 10.65 -0.34
C GLY A 39 -2.43 9.25 -0.98
N GLY A 40 -1.40 8.45 -0.68
CA GLY A 40 -1.31 7.06 -1.12
C GLY A 40 -2.38 6.15 -0.53
N VAL A 41 -2.71 6.30 0.76
CA VAL A 41 -3.78 5.51 1.40
C VAL A 41 -5.14 5.89 0.81
N MET A 42 -5.37 7.19 0.57
CA MET A 42 -6.59 7.64 -0.10
C MET A 42 -6.66 7.16 -1.56
N GLY A 43 -5.54 7.18 -2.29
CA GLY A 43 -5.44 6.63 -3.64
C GLY A 43 -5.75 5.14 -3.71
N LEU A 44 -5.31 4.36 -2.71
CA LEU A 44 -5.66 2.94 -2.58
C LEU A 44 -7.16 2.74 -2.31
N ALA A 45 -7.77 3.57 -1.46
CA ALA A 45 -9.21 3.53 -1.21
C ALA A 45 -10.01 3.85 -2.49
N LEU A 46 -9.59 4.86 -3.25
CA LEU A 46 -10.19 5.19 -4.55
C LEU A 46 -10.04 4.06 -5.56
N LEU A 47 -8.86 3.42 -5.61
CA LEU A 47 -8.63 2.26 -6.46
C LEU A 47 -9.55 1.09 -6.08
N LEU A 48 -9.73 0.84 -4.78
CA LEU A 48 -10.65 -0.17 -4.27
C LEU A 48 -12.10 0.13 -4.70
N VAL A 49 -12.53 1.38 -4.59
CA VAL A 49 -13.86 1.80 -5.08
C VAL A 49 -13.98 1.60 -6.59
N ALA A 50 -12.95 1.93 -7.36
CA ALA A 50 -12.94 1.70 -8.81
C ALA A 50 -13.04 0.21 -9.17
N PHE A 51 -12.40 -0.67 -8.39
CA PHE A 51 -12.55 -2.12 -8.53
C PHE A 51 -13.95 -2.60 -8.12
N ALA A 52 -14.50 -2.09 -7.02
CA ALA A 52 -15.84 -2.44 -6.55
C ALA A 52 -16.94 -2.04 -7.55
N LEU A 53 -16.77 -0.89 -8.23
CA LEU A 53 -17.67 -0.41 -9.28
C LEU A 53 -17.45 -1.11 -10.63
N GLY A 54 -16.44 -1.99 -10.77
CA GLY A 54 -16.14 -2.68 -12.01
C GLY A 54 -15.53 -1.80 -13.12
N LEU A 55 -15.15 -0.56 -12.79
CA LEU A 55 -14.52 0.39 -13.73
C LEU A 55 -13.14 -0.10 -14.20
N LEU A 56 -12.42 -0.80 -13.31
CA LEU A 56 -11.09 -1.32 -13.56
C LEU A 56 -11.01 -2.79 -13.14
N LYS A 57 -10.33 -3.61 -13.95
CA LYS A 57 -10.02 -5.01 -13.58
C LYS A 57 -8.66 -5.04 -12.91
N PRO A 58 -8.47 -5.73 -11.77
CA PRO A 58 -7.17 -5.83 -11.11
C PRO A 58 -6.03 -6.32 -12.04
N ALA A 59 -6.35 -7.26 -12.94
CA ALA A 59 -5.41 -7.78 -13.95
C ALA A 59 -4.87 -6.71 -14.93
N THR A 60 -5.54 -5.57 -15.06
CA THR A 60 -5.09 -4.48 -15.93
C THR A 60 -3.95 -3.68 -15.33
N LEU A 61 -3.76 -3.69 -14.00
CA LEU A 61 -2.73 -2.91 -13.29
C LEU A 61 -1.60 -3.79 -12.70
N GLN A 62 -1.65 -5.11 -12.93
CA GLN A 62 -0.70 -6.07 -12.36
C GLN A 62 0.74 -5.85 -12.83
N LEU A 63 0.96 -5.34 -14.04
CA LEU A 63 2.29 -5.22 -14.62
C LEU A 63 3.01 -4.01 -14.01
N GLY A 64 2.32 -2.88 -13.90
CA GLY A 64 2.80 -1.66 -13.25
C GLY A 64 2.94 -1.86 -11.74
N ALA A 65 1.96 -2.50 -11.09
CA ALA A 65 2.07 -2.85 -9.67
C ALA A 65 3.25 -3.79 -9.39
N GLY A 66 3.44 -4.80 -10.24
CA GLY A 66 4.58 -5.72 -10.19
C GLY A 66 5.91 -4.99 -10.28
N LEU A 67 6.02 -3.99 -11.16
CA LEU A 67 7.23 -3.18 -11.30
C LEU A 67 7.49 -2.29 -10.07
N LEU A 68 6.45 -1.61 -9.55
CA LEU A 68 6.58 -0.85 -8.29
C LEU A 68 6.98 -1.75 -7.13
N MET A 69 6.40 -2.96 -7.06
CA MET A 69 6.73 -3.95 -6.03
C MET A 69 8.16 -4.49 -6.16
N ALA A 70 8.62 -4.70 -7.40
CA ALA A 70 9.99 -5.16 -7.66
C ALA A 70 11.03 -4.09 -7.27
N GLU A 71 10.71 -2.81 -7.50
CA GLU A 71 11.57 -1.68 -7.18
C GLU A 71 11.25 -1.04 -5.82
N MET A 72 10.56 -1.71 -4.89
CA MET A 72 10.21 -1.10 -3.60
C MET A 72 11.43 -0.63 -2.81
N LEU A 73 12.56 -1.32 -2.96
CA LEU A 73 13.83 -0.89 -2.36
C LEU A 73 14.20 0.52 -2.80
N LEU A 74 13.99 0.91 -4.06
CA LEU A 74 14.24 2.25 -4.56
C LEU A 74 13.42 3.30 -3.80
N PHE A 75 12.15 3.00 -3.50
CA PHE A 75 11.27 3.90 -2.73
C PHE A 75 11.62 3.93 -1.24
N PHE A 76 12.22 2.87 -0.70
CA PHE A 76 12.68 2.84 0.69
C PHE A 76 13.98 3.60 0.91
N ILE A 77 14.86 3.73 -0.09
CA ILE A 77 16.16 4.42 0.07
C ILE A 77 15.98 5.87 0.59
N PRO A 78 15.12 6.73 0.01
CA PRO A 78 14.93 8.09 0.52
C PRO A 78 14.33 8.13 1.94
N ALA A 79 13.40 7.21 2.22
CA ALA A 79 12.77 7.11 3.54
C ALA A 79 13.79 6.70 4.61
N LEU A 80 14.67 5.75 4.30
CA LEU A 80 15.75 5.32 5.18
C LEU A 80 16.81 6.40 5.37
N MET A 81 17.17 7.15 4.32
CA MET A 81 18.10 8.28 4.44
C MET A 81 17.57 9.34 5.41
N SER A 82 16.28 9.68 5.31
CA SER A 82 15.64 10.63 6.22
C SER A 82 15.62 10.15 7.68
N LEU A 83 15.68 8.82 7.90
CA LEU A 83 15.76 8.24 9.24
C LEU A 83 17.15 8.40 9.85
N LEU A 84 18.21 8.31 9.03
CA LEU A 84 19.60 8.43 9.49
C LEU A 84 19.93 9.83 10.03
N ASP A 85 19.23 10.87 9.55
CA ASP A 85 19.33 12.23 10.08
C ASP A 85 18.96 12.30 11.58
N TYR A 86 18.15 11.34 12.07
CA TYR A 86 17.80 11.18 13.48
C TYR A 86 18.68 10.14 14.20
N GLY A 87 19.92 9.94 13.74
CA GLY A 87 20.80 8.88 14.20
C GLY A 87 21.07 8.84 15.72
N SER A 88 21.02 9.98 16.41
CA SER A 88 21.14 10.01 17.89
C SER A 88 19.96 9.32 18.58
N LEU A 89 18.73 9.56 18.11
CA LEU A 89 17.53 8.91 18.62
C LEU A 89 17.55 7.39 18.37
N VAL A 90 17.99 6.97 17.18
CA VAL A 90 18.12 5.54 16.85
C VAL A 90 19.19 4.87 17.70
N ARG A 91 20.27 5.57 18.03
CA ARG A 91 21.36 5.03 18.86
C ARG A 91 20.92 4.83 20.32
N ASP A 92 20.21 5.79 20.89
CA ASP A 92 19.85 5.75 22.32
C ASP A 92 18.54 5.00 22.58
N GLU A 93 17.56 5.12 21.68
CA GLU A 93 16.20 4.59 21.85
C GLU A 93 15.83 3.50 20.82
N GLY A 94 16.74 3.14 19.90
CA GLY A 94 16.48 2.18 18.82
C GLY A 94 16.02 0.81 19.32
N TRP A 95 16.53 0.34 20.46
CA TRP A 95 16.08 -0.91 21.08
C TRP A 95 14.61 -0.83 21.51
N ARG A 96 14.19 0.27 22.15
CA ARG A 96 12.78 0.47 22.54
C ARG A 96 11.88 0.54 21.31
N ILE A 97 12.31 1.24 20.26
CA ILE A 97 11.58 1.32 18.99
C ILE A 97 11.40 -0.07 18.38
N LEU A 98 12.48 -0.86 18.28
CA LEU A 98 12.41 -2.22 17.73
C LEU A 98 11.46 -3.13 18.50
N VAL A 99 11.54 -3.11 19.84
CA VAL A 99 10.65 -3.91 20.68
C VAL A 99 9.19 -3.48 20.51
N VAL A 100 8.91 -2.18 20.51
CA VAL A 100 7.55 -1.65 20.32
C VAL A 100 6.99 -2.03 18.95
N ILE A 101 7.77 -1.83 17.87
CA ILE A 101 7.34 -2.19 16.51
C ILE A 101 7.10 -3.70 16.41
N GLY A 102 8.03 -4.53 16.90
CA GLY A 102 7.92 -5.98 16.83
C GLY A 102 6.71 -6.50 17.59
N ILE A 103 6.55 -6.12 18.86
CA ILE A 103 5.44 -6.57 19.69
C ILE A 103 4.10 -6.03 19.15
N SER A 104 4.01 -4.74 18.79
CA SER A 104 2.76 -4.18 18.26
C SER A 104 2.33 -4.84 16.96
N THR A 105 3.27 -5.11 16.05
CA THR A 105 2.99 -5.80 14.78
C THR A 105 2.50 -7.23 15.04
N LEU A 106 3.16 -7.97 15.93
CA LEU A 106 2.74 -9.32 16.30
C LEU A 106 1.35 -9.32 16.92
N VAL A 107 1.09 -8.41 17.86
CA VAL A 107 -0.22 -8.27 18.50
C VAL A 107 -1.30 -7.95 17.48
N VAL A 108 -1.08 -6.99 16.58
CA VAL A 108 -2.03 -6.65 15.51
C VAL A 108 -2.29 -7.84 14.58
N MET A 109 -1.26 -8.58 14.19
CA MET A 109 -1.40 -9.79 13.37
C MET A 109 -2.24 -10.87 14.07
N VAL A 110 -1.95 -11.15 15.35
CA VAL A 110 -2.69 -12.14 16.15
C VAL A 110 -4.14 -11.71 16.34
N LEU A 111 -4.39 -10.45 16.71
CA LEU A 111 -5.76 -9.94 16.88
C LEU A 111 -6.55 -9.98 15.57
N THR A 112 -5.92 -9.65 14.44
CA THR A 112 -6.56 -9.73 13.13
C THR A 112 -6.91 -11.18 12.79
N ALA A 113 -5.99 -12.12 13.02
CA ALA A 113 -6.22 -13.54 12.80
C ALA A 113 -7.38 -14.08 13.66
N LEU A 114 -7.38 -13.77 14.97
CA LEU A 114 -8.43 -14.19 15.89
C LEU A 114 -9.79 -13.58 15.53
N THR A 115 -9.82 -12.30 15.14
CA THR A 115 -11.05 -11.61 14.74
C THR A 115 -11.65 -12.27 13.50
N VAL A 116 -10.83 -12.52 12.48
CA VAL A 116 -11.27 -13.20 11.26
C VAL A 116 -11.74 -14.62 11.56
N GLU A 117 -11.00 -15.39 12.37
CA GLU A 117 -11.40 -16.74 12.76
C GLU A 117 -12.72 -16.75 13.52
N TRP A 118 -12.92 -15.78 14.42
CA TRP A 118 -14.16 -15.66 15.20
C TRP A 118 -15.35 -15.35 14.31
N VAL A 119 -15.23 -14.37 13.40
CA VAL A 119 -16.28 -14.00 12.44
C VAL A 119 -16.60 -15.15 11.49
N CYS A 120 -15.58 -15.82 10.93
CA CYS A 120 -15.78 -16.99 10.08
C CYS A 120 -16.48 -18.13 10.82
N ARG A 121 -16.10 -18.39 12.08
CA ARG A 121 -16.71 -19.44 12.91
C ARG A 121 -18.14 -19.09 13.33
N TRP A 122 -18.47 -17.81 13.51
CA TRP A 122 -19.85 -17.36 13.73
C TRP A 122 -20.72 -17.56 12.50
N ARG A 123 -20.20 -17.20 11.31
CA ARG A 123 -20.93 -17.36 10.06
C ARG A 123 -21.23 -18.83 9.74
N MET A 124 -20.26 -19.72 9.95
CA MET A 124 -20.45 -21.18 9.78
C MET A 124 -21.51 -21.79 10.71
N ARG A 125 -21.78 -21.18 11.87
CA ARG A 125 -22.84 -21.65 12.80
C ARG A 125 -24.25 -21.21 12.40
N HIS A 126 -24.37 -20.23 11.50
CA HIS A 126 -25.66 -19.72 11.01
C HIS A 126 -26.10 -20.33 9.67
N ASP A 127 -25.21 -21.08 8.99
CA ASP A 127 -25.49 -21.77 7.72
C ASP A 127 -25.81 -23.29 7.92
N VAL A 128 -26.09 -23.73 9.16
CA VAL A 128 -26.56 -25.10 9.51
C VAL A 128 -27.93 -25.11 10.17
#